data_AF-A0A7K6BYK0-F1
#
_entry.id   AF-A0A7K6BYK0-F1
#
_cell.length_a   1.000
_cell.length_b   1.000
_cell.length_c   1.000
_cell.angle_alpha   90.00
_cell.angle_beta   90.00
_cell.angle_gamma   90.00
#
_symmetry.space_group_name_H-M   'P 1'
#
loop_
_entity.id
_entity.type
_entity.pdbx_description
1 polymer ?
#
loop_
_entity_poly.entity_id
_entity_poly.type
_entity_poly.pdbx_seq_one_letter_code
_entity_poly.pdbx_strand_id
1 'polypeptide(L)'
;PTDPPSPQEHGLDFQRLLDASAYKEMFRQDMIRWGEEKRHADPSCFCRAAVEGAVQPVWVVSDTRRLSDVEWFRDVYGDVVQTVRVVATEETRKKRNWVFVTGVDDAESECGLDQGVAFDWVITNDEDKVALGKQLETLLQSLHRSL
;
A
#
# COMPACT_ATOMS: atom_id res chain seq x y z
N PRO A 1 -1.34 -24.56 18.18
CA PRO A 1 -0.28 -23.69 17.64
C PRO A 1 0.05 -24.12 16.21
N THR A 2 -0.69 -23.55 15.26
CA THR A 2 -0.44 -23.73 13.83
C THR A 2 0.15 -22.43 13.33
N ASP A 3 1.36 -22.50 12.76
CA ASP A 3 2.06 -21.34 12.22
C ASP A 3 1.19 -20.62 11.17
N PRO A 4 1.17 -19.28 11.14
CA PRO A 4 0.30 -18.53 10.25
C PRO A 4 0.82 -18.58 8.80
N PRO A 5 -0.08 -18.61 7.80
CA PRO A 5 0.25 -19.11 6.48
C PRO A 5 0.90 -18.03 5.61
N SER A 6 2.16 -18.21 5.23
CA SER A 6 2.66 -17.53 4.04
C SER A 6 2.14 -18.24 2.79
N PRO A 7 1.83 -17.51 1.69
CA PRO A 7 1.26 -18.13 0.50
C PRO A 7 2.14 -19.23 -0.11
N GLN A 8 3.45 -19.05 -0.03
CA GLN A 8 4.45 -19.98 -0.59
C GLN A 8 4.80 -21.12 0.40
N GLU A 9 4.81 -20.87 1.71
CA GLU A 9 5.16 -21.90 2.71
C GLU A 9 3.95 -22.81 3.04
N HIS A 10 2.71 -22.38 2.78
CA HIS A 10 1.48 -23.13 3.14
C HIS A 10 0.63 -23.57 1.95
N GLY A 11 1.12 -23.43 0.71
CA GLY A 11 0.43 -23.89 -0.50
C GLY A 11 -0.88 -23.14 -0.77
N LEU A 12 -0.96 -21.87 -0.37
CA LEU A 12 -2.13 -21.05 -0.70
C LEU A 12 -2.10 -20.72 -2.20
N ASP A 13 -3.29 -20.69 -2.78
CA ASP A 13 -3.45 -20.29 -4.18
C ASP A 13 -3.22 -18.79 -4.32
N PHE A 14 -2.00 -18.43 -4.75
CA PHE A 14 -1.57 -17.05 -4.94
C PHE A 14 -2.53 -16.25 -5.85
N GLN A 15 -3.06 -16.86 -6.92
CA GLN A 15 -4.00 -16.19 -7.81
C GLN A 15 -5.30 -15.85 -7.08
N ARG A 16 -5.79 -16.77 -6.24
CA ARG A 16 -7.01 -16.54 -5.45
C ARG A 16 -6.85 -15.55 -4.30
N LEU A 17 -5.62 -15.32 -3.84
CA LEU A 17 -5.29 -14.28 -2.86
C LEU A 17 -5.21 -12.88 -3.48
N LEU A 18 -4.91 -12.79 -4.78
CA LEU A 18 -4.98 -11.54 -5.53
C LEU A 18 -6.45 -11.10 -5.75
N ASP A 19 -7.35 -12.05 -5.97
CA ASP A 19 -8.77 -11.80 -6.18
C ASP A 19 -9.50 -11.35 -4.90
N ALA A 20 -10.42 -10.39 -5.03
CA ALA A 20 -11.31 -9.89 -3.96
C ALA A 20 -12.43 -10.90 -3.60
N SER A 21 -12.05 -12.16 -3.36
CA SER A 21 -12.97 -13.26 -3.09
C SER A 21 -13.12 -13.53 -1.59
N ALA A 22 -14.23 -14.17 -1.19
CA ALA A 22 -14.45 -14.60 0.20
C ALA A 22 -13.32 -15.50 0.74
N TYR A 23 -12.60 -16.18 -0.16
CA TYR A 23 -11.42 -16.98 0.16
C TYR A 23 -10.29 -16.12 0.75
N LYS A 24 -10.05 -14.92 0.19
CA LYS A 24 -9.04 -13.98 0.71
C LYS A 24 -9.39 -13.51 2.11
N GLU A 25 -10.67 -13.22 2.35
CA GLU A 25 -11.13 -12.71 3.64
C GLU A 25 -10.98 -13.74 4.75
N MET A 26 -11.13 -15.03 4.44
CA MET A 26 -10.91 -16.12 5.41
C MET A 26 -9.47 -16.18 5.95
N PHE A 27 -8.47 -15.80 5.14
CA PHE A 27 -7.06 -15.84 5.53
C PHE A 27 -6.47 -14.46 5.83
N ARG A 28 -7.24 -13.38 5.65
CA ARG A 28 -6.77 -12.00 5.78
C ARG A 28 -6.16 -11.73 7.15
N GLN A 29 -6.83 -12.15 8.22
CA GLN A 29 -6.34 -11.94 9.59
C GLN A 29 -5.01 -12.67 9.84
N ASP A 30 -4.91 -13.93 9.42
CA ASP A 30 -3.69 -14.71 9.60
C ASP A 30 -2.52 -14.17 8.77
N MET A 31 -2.79 -13.71 7.54
CA MET A 31 -1.80 -13.04 6.68
C MET A 31 -1.31 -11.71 7.27
N ILE A 32 -2.22 -10.91 7.84
CA ILE A 32 -1.86 -9.67 8.54
C ILE A 32 -0.95 -10.01 9.71
N ARG A 33 -1.35 -10.98 10.55
CA ARG A 33 -0.57 -11.39 11.71
C ARG A 33 0.83 -11.88 11.33
N TRP A 34 0.93 -12.79 10.36
CA TRP A 34 2.24 -13.26 9.86
C TRP A 34 3.06 -12.10 9.29
N GLY A 35 2.42 -11.20 8.54
CA GLY A 35 3.06 -10.01 8.00
C GLY A 35 3.64 -9.11 9.09
N GLU A 36 2.90 -8.86 10.16
CA GLU A 36 3.40 -8.10 11.31
C GLU A 36 4.53 -8.83 12.04
N GLU A 37 4.41 -10.15 12.25
CA GLU A 37 5.48 -10.95 12.87
C GLU A 37 6.79 -10.87 12.06
N LYS A 38 6.71 -10.92 10.72
CA LYS A 38 7.87 -10.74 9.83
C LYS A 38 8.42 -9.31 9.89
N ARG A 39 7.57 -8.27 9.89
CA ARG A 39 8.02 -6.87 10.00
C ARG A 39 8.64 -6.55 11.36
N HIS A 40 8.14 -7.15 12.43
CA HIS A 40 8.73 -6.99 13.77
C HIS A 40 10.15 -7.55 13.84
N ALA A 41 10.39 -8.69 13.18
CA ALA A 41 11.73 -9.26 13.09
C ALA A 41 12.63 -8.48 12.12
N ASP A 42 12.07 -8.00 11.00
CA ASP A 42 12.78 -7.26 9.97
C ASP A 42 11.82 -6.29 9.24
N PRO A 43 11.83 -5.00 9.61
CA PRO A 43 10.89 -4.01 9.07
C PRO A 43 10.97 -3.82 7.56
N SER A 44 12.09 -4.21 6.93
CA SER A 44 12.35 -3.99 5.51
C SER A 44 12.30 -5.26 4.66
N CYS A 45 11.91 -6.40 5.23
CA CYS A 45 11.86 -7.67 4.51
C CYS A 45 10.98 -7.61 3.24
N PHE A 46 9.79 -7.02 3.33
CA PHE A 46 8.88 -6.89 2.20
C PHE A 46 9.35 -5.84 1.19
N CYS A 47 9.93 -4.73 1.66
CA CYS A 47 10.44 -3.69 0.75
C CYS A 47 11.60 -4.22 -0.10
N ARG A 48 12.52 -4.98 0.50
CA ARG A 48 13.60 -5.65 -0.24
C ARG A 48 13.07 -6.67 -1.23
N ALA A 49 12.10 -7.49 -0.83
CA ALA A 49 11.48 -8.46 -1.73
C ALA A 49 10.74 -7.77 -2.89
N ALA A 50 10.11 -6.61 -2.66
CA ALA A 50 9.36 -5.88 -3.69
C ALA A 50 10.24 -5.31 -4.81
N VAL A 51 11.51 -5.01 -4.53
CA VAL A 51 12.46 -4.44 -5.50
C VAL A 51 13.41 -5.47 -6.08
N GLU A 52 13.40 -6.70 -5.57
CA GLU A 52 14.31 -7.75 -6.01
C GLU A 52 14.13 -8.05 -7.50
N GLY A 53 15.20 -7.86 -8.28
CA GLY A 53 15.20 -8.12 -9.73
C GLY A 53 14.49 -7.05 -10.57
N ALA A 54 14.03 -5.94 -9.99
CA ALA A 54 13.48 -4.82 -10.75
C ALA A 54 14.59 -4.09 -11.53
N VAL A 55 14.37 -3.85 -12.83
CA VAL A 55 15.37 -3.25 -13.74
C VAL A 55 14.83 -2.04 -14.51
N GLN A 56 13.53 -1.77 -14.37
CA GLN A 56 12.85 -0.67 -15.03
C GLN A 56 13.34 0.66 -14.46
N PRO A 57 13.34 1.76 -15.23
CA PRO A 57 13.82 3.05 -14.75
C PRO A 57 12.86 3.75 -13.77
N VAL A 58 11.59 3.34 -13.75
CA VAL A 58 10.55 3.92 -12.88
C VAL A 58 9.80 2.77 -12.20
N TRP A 59 9.70 2.83 -10.87
CA TRP A 59 9.00 1.85 -10.06
C TRP A 59 7.81 2.47 -9.36
N VAL A 60 6.69 1.75 -9.31
CA VAL A 60 5.48 2.15 -8.59
C VAL A 60 5.19 1.10 -7.52
N VAL A 61 5.44 1.46 -6.26
CA VAL A 61 5.12 0.62 -5.10
C VAL A 61 3.74 1.02 -4.60
N SER A 62 2.71 0.25 -4.94
CA SER A 62 1.31 0.67 -4.78
C SER A 62 0.70 0.43 -3.40
N ASP A 63 1.29 -0.44 -2.58
CA ASP A 63 0.68 -0.92 -1.32
C ASP A 63 1.61 -0.75 -0.11
N THR A 64 2.21 0.44 0.04
CA THR A 64 2.91 0.83 1.28
C THR A 64 1.89 1.11 2.37
N ARG A 65 2.03 0.46 3.52
CA ARG A 65 1.04 0.54 4.62
C ARG A 65 1.64 1.01 5.95
N ARG A 66 2.97 1.03 6.06
CA ARG A 66 3.68 1.36 7.30
C ARG A 66 4.64 2.51 7.08
N LEU A 67 4.83 3.31 8.13
CA LEU A 67 5.87 4.34 8.15
C LEU A 67 7.26 3.77 7.83
N SER A 68 7.56 2.58 8.37
CA SER A 68 8.82 1.86 8.11
C SER A 68 9.05 1.57 6.63
N ASP A 69 7.99 1.35 5.84
CA ASP A 69 8.12 1.13 4.40
C ASP A 69 8.67 2.40 3.73
N VAL A 70 8.04 3.53 4.05
CA VAL A 70 8.38 4.84 3.48
C VAL A 70 9.77 5.28 3.92
N GLU A 71 10.10 5.11 5.20
CA GLU A 71 11.43 5.42 5.74
C GLU A 71 12.51 4.58 5.06
N TRP A 72 12.27 3.29 4.87
CA TRP A 72 13.23 2.41 4.21
C TRP A 72 13.48 2.82 2.74
N PHE A 73 12.43 3.11 1.97
CA PHE A 73 12.62 3.55 0.59
C PHE A 73 13.39 4.87 0.53
N ARG A 74 13.08 5.82 1.40
CA ARG A 74 13.80 7.11 1.48
C ARG A 74 15.26 6.94 1.89
N ASP A 75 15.56 6.04 2.81
CA ASP A 75 16.93 5.76 3.25
C ASP A 75 17.75 5.11 2.12
N VAL A 76 17.18 4.14 1.40
CA VAL A 76 17.89 3.36 0.37
C VAL A 76 18.03 4.12 -0.95
N TYR A 77 17.01 4.86 -1.37
CA TYR A 77 16.98 5.50 -2.70
C TYR A 77 17.09 7.03 -2.63
N GLY A 78 16.93 7.64 -1.46
CA GLY A 78 17.11 9.08 -1.28
C GLY A 78 16.09 9.92 -2.07
N ASP A 79 16.59 11.00 -2.68
CA ASP A 79 15.76 12.06 -3.27
C ASP A 79 14.96 11.63 -4.52
N VAL A 80 15.25 10.46 -5.11
CA VAL A 80 14.46 9.95 -6.25
C VAL A 80 13.11 9.37 -5.81
N VAL A 81 12.92 9.14 -4.50
CA VAL A 81 11.64 8.65 -3.96
C VAL A 81 10.62 9.77 -3.95
N GLN A 82 9.47 9.50 -4.56
CA GLN A 82 8.31 10.38 -4.55
C GLN A 82 7.15 9.67 -3.88
N THR A 83 6.60 10.28 -2.83
CA THR A 83 5.51 9.74 -2.02
C THR A 83 4.17 10.34 -2.45
N VAL A 84 3.22 9.48 -2.81
CA VAL A 84 1.90 9.89 -3.32
C VAL A 84 0.81 9.32 -2.42
N ARG A 85 0.09 10.19 -1.70
CA ARG A 85 -1.08 9.81 -0.91
C ARG A 85 -2.35 9.97 -1.72
N VAL A 86 -3.09 8.89 -1.92
CA VAL A 86 -4.44 8.95 -2.49
C VAL A 86 -5.45 9.08 -1.36
N VAL A 87 -6.31 10.09 -1.43
CA VAL A 87 -7.38 10.32 -0.46
C VAL A 87 -8.74 10.37 -1.15
N ALA A 88 -9.80 10.02 -0.45
CA ALA A 88 -11.17 10.23 -0.89
C ALA A 88 -12.00 10.62 0.33
N THR A 89 -12.98 11.51 0.12
CA THR A 89 -13.92 11.90 1.17
C THR A 89 -14.69 10.69 1.68
N GLU A 90 -15.09 10.72 2.95
CA GLU A 90 -15.92 9.65 3.54
C GLU A 90 -17.24 9.47 2.77
N GLU A 91 -17.83 10.58 2.29
CA GLU A 91 -19.02 10.54 1.44
C GLU A 91 -18.77 9.75 0.15
N THR A 92 -17.69 10.06 -0.58
CA THR A 92 -17.32 9.30 -1.79
C THR A 92 -17.06 7.83 -1.49
N ARG A 93 -16.37 7.53 -0.39
CA ARG A 93 -16.12 6.14 0.04
C ARG A 93 -17.44 5.41 0.30
N LYS A 94 -18.36 6.01 1.05
CA LYS A 94 -19.70 5.46 1.35
C LYS A 94 -20.51 5.20 0.08
N LYS A 95 -20.48 6.11 -0.90
CA LYS A 95 -21.12 5.92 -2.22
C LYS A 95 -20.53 4.73 -3.00
N ARG A 96 -19.27 4.39 -2.75
CA ARG A 96 -18.59 3.20 -3.29
C ARG A 96 -18.79 1.95 -2.42
N ASN A 97 -19.84 1.93 -1.60
CA ASN A 97 -20.20 0.86 -0.67
C ASN A 97 -19.16 0.57 0.43
N TRP A 98 -18.30 1.55 0.75
CA TRP A 98 -17.45 1.42 1.94
C TRP A 98 -18.31 1.60 3.20
N VAL A 99 -18.16 0.65 4.12
CA VAL A 99 -18.76 0.68 5.46
C VAL A 99 -17.61 0.56 6.43
N PHE A 100 -17.50 1.49 7.38
CA PHE A 100 -16.47 1.42 8.42
C PHE A 100 -16.66 0.15 9.27
N VAL A 101 -15.59 -0.63 9.41
CA VAL A 101 -15.52 -1.82 10.25
C VAL A 101 -14.46 -1.60 11.33
N THR A 102 -14.92 -1.47 12.58
CA THR A 102 -14.03 -1.42 13.76
C THR A 102 -13.16 -2.67 13.83
N GLY A 103 -11.87 -2.49 14.11
CA GLY A 103 -10.84 -3.52 14.11
C GLY A 103 -10.23 -3.81 12.73
N VAL A 104 -10.75 -3.21 11.65
CA VAL A 104 -10.21 -3.34 10.29
C VAL A 104 -9.79 -1.99 9.74
N ASP A 105 -10.73 -1.04 9.66
CA ASP A 105 -10.48 0.31 9.10
C ASP A 105 -9.71 1.24 10.06
N ASP A 106 -9.66 0.92 11.35
CA ASP A 106 -8.88 1.62 12.39
C ASP A 106 -7.62 0.83 12.82
N ALA A 107 -7.37 -0.33 12.20
CA ALA A 107 -6.17 -1.09 12.43
C ALA A 107 -4.97 -0.38 11.78
N GLU A 108 -3.77 -0.63 12.32
CA GLU A 108 -2.53 -0.07 11.78
C GLU A 108 -2.35 -0.40 10.28
N SER A 109 -2.86 -1.54 9.81
CA SER A 109 -2.89 -1.94 8.38
C SER A 109 -3.54 -0.94 7.44
N GLU A 110 -4.43 -0.10 7.94
CA GLU A 110 -5.15 0.90 7.14
C GLU A 110 -4.77 2.33 7.54
N CYS A 111 -4.45 2.58 8.83
CA CYS A 111 -4.13 3.92 9.35
C CYS A 111 -2.63 4.22 9.54
N GLY A 112 -1.74 3.27 9.28
CA GLY A 112 -0.30 3.36 9.59
C GLY A 112 0.48 4.48 8.88
N LEU A 113 -0.18 5.20 7.98
CA LEU A 113 0.37 6.33 7.22
C LEU A 113 -0.46 7.62 7.36
N ASP A 114 -1.43 7.65 8.28
CA ASP A 114 -2.27 8.83 8.52
C ASP A 114 -1.49 9.95 9.22
N GLN A 115 -0.37 9.60 9.87
CA GLN A 115 0.53 10.53 10.55
C GLN A 115 2.00 10.14 10.26
N GLY A 116 2.93 11.08 10.46
CA GLY A 116 4.36 10.79 10.40
C GLY A 116 5.00 10.82 9.01
N VAL A 117 4.21 10.91 7.94
CA VAL A 117 4.73 11.06 6.57
C VAL A 117 4.33 12.41 5.98
N ALA A 118 5.32 13.22 5.63
CA ALA A 118 5.14 14.34 4.72
C ALA A 118 5.10 13.78 3.29
N PHE A 119 3.92 13.76 2.68
CA PHE A 119 3.75 13.30 1.30
C PHE A 119 4.13 14.40 0.31
N ASP A 120 4.84 14.03 -0.75
CA ASP A 120 5.21 14.94 -1.83
C ASP A 120 3.97 15.32 -2.66
N TRP A 121 3.04 14.38 -2.81
CA TRP A 121 1.79 14.54 -3.55
C TRP A 121 0.60 14.01 -2.76
N VAL A 122 -0.50 14.74 -2.80
CA VAL A 122 -1.81 14.27 -2.33
C VAL A 122 -2.79 14.32 -3.50
N ILE A 123 -3.32 13.16 -3.87
CA ILE A 123 -4.27 13.01 -4.97
C ILE A 123 -5.66 12.75 -4.39
N THR A 124 -6.58 13.64 -4.67
CA THR A 124 -7.98 13.50 -4.27
C THR A 124 -8.77 12.73 -5.31
N ASN A 125 -9.23 11.55 -4.95
CA ASN A 125 -10.04 10.63 -5.76
C ASN A 125 -11.51 10.70 -5.34
N ASP A 126 -12.08 11.89 -5.42
CA ASP A 126 -13.52 12.09 -5.34
C ASP A 126 -14.19 11.78 -6.70
N GLU A 127 -15.51 11.89 -6.81
CA GLU A 127 -16.30 11.46 -7.99
C GLU A 127 -15.99 12.23 -9.29
N ASP A 128 -15.24 13.33 -9.22
CA ASP A 128 -14.84 14.13 -10.38
C ASP A 128 -13.63 13.50 -11.11
N LYS A 129 -13.94 12.67 -12.10
CA LYS A 129 -12.94 12.04 -12.99
C LYS A 129 -12.10 13.05 -13.76
N VAL A 130 -12.64 14.22 -14.09
CA VAL A 130 -11.92 15.24 -14.85
C VAL A 130 -10.89 15.91 -13.94
N ALA A 131 -11.28 16.25 -12.71
CA ALA A 131 -10.35 16.76 -11.70
C ALA A 131 -9.27 15.73 -11.35
N LEU A 132 -9.63 14.45 -11.19
CA LEU A 132 -8.66 13.37 -10.96
C LEU A 132 -7.67 13.25 -12.13
N GLY A 133 -8.16 13.27 -13.37
CA GLY A 133 -7.30 13.23 -14.57
C GLY A 133 -6.27 14.37 -14.59
N LYS A 134 -6.70 15.60 -14.30
CA LYS A 134 -5.80 16.77 -14.24
C LYS A 134 -4.73 16.65 -13.15
N GLN A 135 -5.09 16.11 -11.98
CA GLN A 135 -4.13 15.87 -10.90
C GLN A 135 -3.07 14.85 -11.32
N LEU A 136 -3.48 13.75 -11.96
CA LEU A 136 -2.57 12.73 -12.47
C LEU A 136 -1.68 13.26 -13.59
N GLU A 137 -2.21 14.05 -14.52
CA GLU A 137 -1.41 14.71 -15.56
C GLU A 137 -0.35 15.64 -14.97
N THR A 138 -0.70 16.41 -13.93
CA THR A 138 0.22 17.30 -13.23
C THR A 138 1.34 16.52 -12.55
N LEU A 139 1.00 15.44 -11.85
CA LEU A 139 1.97 14.53 -11.23
C LEU A 139 2.92 13.95 -12.28
N LEU A 140 2.37 13.39 -13.37
CA LEU A 140 3.18 12.80 -14.45
C LEU A 140 4.12 13.82 -15.10
N GLN A 141 3.65 15.04 -15.35
CA GLN A 141 4.48 16.12 -15.88
C GLN A 141 5.61 16.51 -14.93
N SER A 142 5.36 16.51 -13.62
CA SER A 142 6.40 16.79 -12.63
C SER A 142 7.44 15.67 -12.58
N LEU A 143 7.00 14.41 -12.55
CA LEU A 143 7.90 13.25 -12.55
C LEU A 143 8.79 13.22 -13.80
N HIS A 144 8.23 13.54 -14.97
CA HIS A 144 8.99 13.58 -16.22
C HIS A 144 10.08 14.66 -16.27
N ARG A 145 9.96 15.72 -15.46
CA ARG A 145 10.99 16.78 -15.36
C ARG A 145 12.13 16.41 -14.41
N SER A 146 11.90 15.47 -13.52
CA SER A 146 12.85 15.01 -12.51
C SER A 146 13.67 13.79 -12.96
N LEU A 147 13.32 13.19 -14.10
CA LEU A 147 14.03 12.11 -14.79
C LEU A 147 14.96 12.69 -15.87
#